data_AF-A0AAV1GSD1-F1
#
_entry.id   AF-A0AAV1GSD1-F1
#
_cell.length_a   1.000
_cell.length_b   1.000
_cell.length_c   1.000
_cell.angle_alpha   90.00
_cell.angle_beta   90.00
_cell.angle_gamma   90.00
#
_symmetry.space_group_name_H-M   'P 1'
#
loop_
_entity.id
_entity.type
_entity.pdbx_description
1 polymer ?
#
loop_
_entity_poly.entity_id
_entity_poly.type
_entity_poly.pdbx_seq_one_letter_code
_entity_poly.pdbx_strand_id
1 'polypeptide(L)'
;MTRYLRSRPRASQLEPLFATEKGEPMTKAWFATHLHLLCQSCGLPPGCYTSHSFRIGAATTAAITTPVSTLKAMGRWSSAAYECYLCPESQDILEAQKTMTLTSPC
;
A
#
# COMPACT_ATOMS: atom_id res chain seq x y z
N MET A 1 -13.64 -4.24 8.14
CA MET A 1 -13.43 -5.70 8.27
C MET A 1 -14.59 -6.41 8.95
N THR A 2 -15.09 -5.91 10.09
CA THR A 2 -16.18 -6.52 10.88
C THR A 2 -17.47 -6.76 10.09
N ARG A 3 -17.82 -5.85 9.16
CA ARG A 3 -19.00 -6.01 8.29
C ARG A 3 -18.88 -7.24 7.38
N TYR A 4 -17.75 -7.41 6.71
CA TYR A 4 -17.49 -8.56 5.84
C TYR A 4 -17.51 -9.89 6.61
N LEU A 5 -16.89 -9.92 7.80
CA LEU A 5 -16.87 -11.14 8.63
C LEU A 5 -18.27 -11.54 9.13
N ARG A 6 -19.18 -10.58 9.35
CA ARG A 6 -20.57 -10.86 9.74
C ARG A 6 -21.40 -11.43 8.59
N SER A 7 -21.15 -11.00 7.35
CA SER A 7 -21.86 -11.49 6.17
C SER A 7 -21.28 -12.78 5.61
N ARG A 8 -20.06 -13.15 6.01
CA ARG A 8 -19.40 -14.38 5.55
C ARG A 8 -20.10 -15.60 6.19
N PRO A 9 -20.48 -16.62 5.41
CA PRO A 9 -20.94 -17.91 5.94
C PRO A 9 -19.93 -18.47 6.95
N ARG A 10 -20.39 -19.21 7.97
CA ARG A 10 -19.51 -19.75 9.03
C ARG A 10 -18.42 -20.61 8.42
N ALA A 11 -17.25 -20.01 8.34
CA ALA A 11 -16.07 -20.61 7.76
C ALA A 11 -15.23 -21.28 8.83
N SER A 12 -14.72 -22.48 8.52
CA SER A 12 -13.74 -23.12 9.37
C SER A 12 -12.44 -22.31 9.42
N GLN A 13 -11.60 -22.54 10.43
CA GLN A 13 -10.27 -21.90 10.52
C GLN A 13 -9.35 -22.25 9.34
N LEU A 14 -9.66 -23.31 8.59
CA LEU A 14 -8.89 -23.77 7.43
C LEU A 14 -9.30 -23.09 6.13
N GLU A 15 -10.41 -22.34 6.12
CA GLU A 15 -10.88 -21.68 4.92
C GLU A 15 -10.24 -20.30 4.69
N PRO A 16 -9.99 -19.91 3.43
CA PRO A 16 -9.43 -18.60 3.10
C PRO A 16 -10.28 -17.45 3.63
N LEU A 17 -9.65 -16.43 4.22
CA LEU A 17 -10.35 -15.27 4.76
C LEU A 17 -11.21 -14.54 3.71
N PHE A 18 -10.68 -14.39 2.50
CA PHE A 18 -11.34 -13.75 1.38
C PHE A 18 -11.83 -14.79 0.38
N ALA A 19 -13.13 -14.76 0.10
CA ALA A 19 -13.79 -15.61 -0.86
C ALA A 19 -14.51 -14.78 -1.93
N THR A 20 -14.64 -15.35 -3.12
CA THR A 20 -15.45 -14.78 -4.21
C THR A 20 -16.94 -14.91 -3.89
N GLU A 21 -17.79 -14.34 -4.73
CA GLU A 21 -19.26 -14.46 -4.64
C GLU A 21 -19.73 -15.93 -4.69
N LYS A 22 -18.91 -16.82 -5.27
CA LYS A 22 -19.17 -18.26 -5.38
C LYS A 22 -18.67 -19.06 -4.16
N GLY A 23 -18.05 -18.40 -3.19
CA GLY A 23 -17.45 -19.05 -2.01
C GLY A 23 -16.06 -19.64 -2.25
N GLU A 24 -15.47 -19.41 -3.42
CA GLU A 24 -14.14 -19.91 -3.77
C GLU A 24 -13.02 -19.01 -3.23
N PRO A 25 -11.79 -19.51 -3.03
CA PRO A 25 -10.66 -18.67 -2.64
C PRO A 25 -10.44 -17.51 -3.62
N MET A 26 -10.32 -16.28 -3.10
CA MET A 26 -10.06 -15.11 -3.93
C MET A 26 -8.67 -15.19 -4.59
N THR A 27 -8.61 -15.19 -5.92
CA THR A 27 -7.35 -15.24 -6.67
C THR A 27 -6.80 -13.85 -6.97
N LYS A 28 -5.51 -13.78 -7.35
CA LYS A 28 -4.87 -12.54 -7.81
C LYS A 28 -5.57 -11.97 -9.06
N ALA A 29 -5.94 -12.83 -10.01
CA ALA A 29 -6.62 -12.42 -11.23
C ALA A 29 -8.01 -11.85 -10.92
N TRP A 30 -8.78 -12.53 -10.07
CA TRP A 30 -10.08 -12.03 -9.62
C TRP A 30 -9.95 -10.64 -9.00
N PHE A 31 -8.99 -10.44 -8.09
CA PHE A 31 -8.76 -9.14 -7.46
C PHE A 31 -8.38 -8.05 -8.47
N ALA A 32 -7.47 -8.36 -9.40
CA ALA A 32 -7.03 -7.40 -10.42
C ALA A 32 -8.19 -6.96 -11.32
N THR A 33 -9.05 -7.90 -11.76
CA THR A 33 -10.24 -7.59 -12.55
C THR A 33 -11.19 -6.67 -11.77
N HIS A 34 -11.49 -6.99 -10.52
CA HIS A 34 -12.40 -6.18 -9.69
C HIS A 34 -11.82 -4.79 -9.41
N LEU A 35 -10.52 -4.69 -9.15
CA LEU A 35 -9.84 -3.41 -9.01
C LEU A 35 -9.98 -2.56 -10.28
N HIS A 36 -9.76 -3.15 -11.46
CA HIS A 36 -9.87 -2.43 -12.72
C HIS A 36 -11.29 -1.94 -12.98
N LEU A 37 -12.31 -2.76 -12.71
CA LEU A 37 -13.72 -2.34 -12.81
C LEU A 37 -14.02 -1.17 -11.88
N LEU A 38 -13.52 -1.21 -10.64
CA LEU A 38 -13.67 -0.11 -9.69
C LEU A 38 -12.98 1.16 -10.19
N CYS A 39 -11.74 1.06 -10.67
CA CYS A 39 -11.03 2.20 -11.27
C CYS A 39 -11.84 2.83 -12.40
N GLN A 40 -12.39 2.03 -13.33
CA GLN A 40 -13.26 2.53 -14.40
C GLN A 40 -14.48 3.27 -13.85
N SER A 41 -15.16 2.69 -12.85
CA SER A 41 -16.34 3.31 -12.24
C SER A 41 -16.04 4.65 -11.55
N CYS A 42 -14.79 4.83 -11.09
CA CYS A 42 -14.31 6.07 -10.48
C CYS A 42 -13.69 7.05 -11.50
N GLY A 43 -13.69 6.74 -12.80
CA GLY A 43 -13.06 7.56 -13.83
C GLY A 43 -11.53 7.53 -13.81
N LEU A 44 -10.93 6.53 -13.15
CA LEU A 44 -9.48 6.35 -13.06
C LEU A 44 -8.99 5.40 -14.17
N PRO A 45 -7.83 5.67 -14.79
CA PRO A 45 -7.27 4.80 -15.83
C PRO A 45 -6.80 3.45 -15.23
N PRO A 46 -7.46 2.32 -15.51
CA PRO A 46 -7.20 1.06 -14.81
C PRO A 46 -5.79 0.51 -15.01
N GLY A 47 -5.21 0.74 -16.19
CA GLY A 47 -3.84 0.31 -16.52
C GLY A 47 -2.77 0.94 -15.63
N CYS A 48 -3.08 2.04 -14.94
CA CYS A 48 -2.16 2.70 -14.01
C CYS A 48 -2.22 2.12 -12.59
N TYR A 49 -3.18 1.24 -12.28
CA TYR A 49 -3.41 0.73 -10.93
C TYR A 49 -3.30 -0.79 -10.87
N THR A 50 -2.55 -1.27 -9.89
CA THR A 50 -2.43 -2.68 -9.56
C THR A 50 -2.49 -2.86 -8.04
N SER A 51 -2.58 -4.10 -7.56
CA SER A 51 -2.41 -4.39 -6.13
C SER A 51 -1.10 -3.80 -5.56
N HIS A 52 -0.07 -3.68 -6.39
CA HIS A 52 1.22 -3.12 -5.99
C HIS A 52 1.15 -1.63 -5.68
N SER A 53 0.32 -0.88 -6.42
CA SER A 53 0.13 0.56 -6.23
C SER A 53 -0.34 0.89 -4.80
N PHE A 54 -1.21 0.05 -4.21
CA PHE A 54 -1.63 0.21 -2.81
C PHE A 54 -0.48 0.02 -1.83
N ARG A 55 0.43 -0.93 -2.09
CA ARG A 55 1.60 -1.15 -1.24
C ARG A 55 2.57 0.02 -1.31
N ILE A 56 2.77 0.60 -2.50
CA ILE A 56 3.56 1.82 -2.69
C ILE A 56 2.93 2.94 -1.87
N GLY A 57 1.65 3.25 -2.09
CA GLY A 57 0.95 4.33 -1.37
C GLY A 57 0.96 4.16 0.15
N ALA A 58 0.80 2.92 0.64
CA ALA A 58 0.91 2.62 2.07
C ALA A 58 2.34 2.84 2.60
N ALA A 59 3.38 2.47 1.83
CA ALA A 59 4.77 2.71 2.19
C ALA A 59 5.07 4.21 2.26
N THR A 60 4.68 4.95 1.22
CA THR A 60 4.86 6.41 1.13
C THR A 60 4.16 7.11 2.30
N THR A 61 2.92 6.75 2.60
CA THR A 61 2.17 7.34 3.71
C THR A 61 2.79 7.01 5.07
N ALA A 62 3.19 5.75 5.28
CA ALA A 62 3.79 5.32 6.55
C ALA A 62 5.14 6.01 6.81
N ALA A 63 5.92 6.30 5.77
CA ALA A 63 7.24 6.94 5.89
C ALA A 63 7.18 8.33 6.52
N ILE A 64 6.03 9.02 6.43
CA ILE A 64 5.85 10.36 6.99
C ILE A 64 5.90 10.33 8.53
N THR A 65 5.35 9.28 9.15
CA THR A 65 5.14 9.25 10.61
C THR A 65 5.87 8.11 11.31
N THR A 66 6.47 7.20 10.57
CA THR A 66 6.96 5.92 11.11
C THR A 66 8.47 5.80 10.95
N PRO A 67 9.21 5.40 12.00
CA PRO A 67 10.63 5.08 11.87
C PRO A 67 10.89 4.00 10.81
N VAL A 68 12.02 4.11 10.10
CA VAL A 68 12.39 3.20 9.00
C VAL A 68 12.38 1.73 9.42
N SER A 69 12.82 1.39 10.63
CA SER A 69 12.82 0.02 11.13
C SER A 69 11.40 -0.57 11.20
N THR A 70 10.44 0.20 11.69
CA THR A 70 9.03 -0.20 11.77
C THR A 70 8.39 -0.24 10.38
N LEU A 71 8.69 0.72 9.50
CA LEU A 71 8.25 0.69 8.10
C LEU A 71 8.73 -0.57 7.38
N LYS A 72 10.01 -0.93 7.56
CA LYS A 72 10.60 -2.17 7.05
C LYS A 72 9.88 -3.41 7.57
N ALA A 73 9.56 -3.45 8.86
CA ALA A 73 8.80 -4.55 9.45
C ALA A 73 7.37 -4.63 8.89
N MET A 74 6.66 -3.51 8.79
CA MET A 74 5.29 -3.42 8.25
C MET A 74 5.22 -3.93 6.82
N GLY A 75 6.14 -3.48 5.97
CA GLY A 75 6.20 -3.90 4.58
C GLY A 75 7.03 -5.15 4.31
N ARG A 76 7.54 -5.83 5.33
CA ARG A 76 8.37 -7.05 5.20
C ARG A 76 9.58 -6.88 4.27
N TRP A 77 10.26 -5.73 4.36
CA TRP A 77 11.49 -5.47 3.60
C TRP A 77 12.72 -5.83 4.44
N SER A 78 13.55 -6.73 3.92
CA SER A 78 14.87 -7.02 4.48
C SER A 78 15.93 -6.02 3.99
N SER A 79 15.83 -5.57 2.74
CA SER A 79 16.77 -4.66 2.08
C SER A 79 16.25 -3.22 1.99
N ALA A 80 16.99 -2.37 1.28
CA ALA A 80 16.65 -0.99 0.94
C ALA A 80 15.59 -0.86 -0.19
N ALA A 81 14.98 -1.96 -0.66
CA ALA A 81 14.01 -1.92 -1.76
C ALA A 81 12.77 -1.02 -1.50
N TYR A 82 12.49 -0.69 -0.24
CA TYR A 82 11.42 0.25 0.13
C TYR A 82 11.71 1.69 -0.34
N GLU A 83 12.98 2.06 -0.50
CA GLU A 83 13.39 3.41 -0.93
C GLU A 83 12.87 3.74 -2.32
N CYS A 84 12.77 2.74 -3.21
CA CYS A 84 12.15 2.90 -4.53
C CYS A 84 10.66 3.27 -4.47
N TYR A 85 10.00 3.14 -3.32
CA TYR A 85 8.59 3.54 -3.12
C TYR A 85 8.46 4.91 -2.46
N LEU A 86 9.57 5.42 -1.90
CA LEU A 86 9.66 6.75 -1.31
C LEU A 86 10.23 7.66 -2.39
N CYS A 87 9.37 8.23 -3.23
CA CYS A 87 9.78 9.30 -4.12
C CYS A 87 9.71 10.60 -3.31
N PRO A 88 10.84 11.17 -2.84
CA PRO A 88 10.80 12.46 -2.17
C PRO A 88 10.28 13.49 -3.15
N GLU A 89 9.29 14.29 -2.73
CA GLU A 89 8.84 15.39 -3.57
C GLU A 89 9.97 16.42 -3.67
N SER A 90 10.01 17.19 -4.76
CA SER A 90 11.03 18.23 -4.93
C SER A 90 11.07 19.22 -3.76
N GLN A 91 9.95 19.40 -3.07
CA GLN A 91 9.84 20.23 -1.87
C GLN A 91 10.60 19.65 -0.68
N ASP A 92 10.53 18.33 -0.44
CA ASP A 92 11.27 17.66 0.64
C ASP A 92 12.78 17.82 0.45
N ILE A 93 13.24 17.72 -0.81
CA ILE A 93 14.65 17.92 -1.17
C ILE A 93 15.08 19.36 -0.89
N LEU A 94 14.25 20.34 -1.27
CA LEU A 94 14.53 21.76 -1.05
C LEU A 94 14.57 22.11 0.45
N GLU A 95 13.66 21.59 1.26
CA GLU A 95 13.65 21.84 2.71
C GLU A 95 14.85 21.18 3.41
N ALA A 96 15.24 19.98 2.99
CA ALA A 96 16.47 19.36 3.49
C ALA A 96 17.71 20.20 3.17
N GLN A 97 17.81 20.73 1.96
CA GLN A 97 18.91 21.62 1.55
C GLN A 97 18.94 22.93 2.35
N LYS A 98 17.78 23.54 2.61
CA LYS A 98 17.68 24.74 3.46
C LYS A 98 18.10 24.45 4.90
N THR A 99 17.70 23.31 5.44
CA THR A 99 18.08 22.91 6.80
C THR A 99 19.60 22.80 6.92
N MET A 100 20.26 22.16 5.93
CA MET A 100 21.72 22.02 5.90
C MET A 100 22.46 23.37 5.89
N THR A 101 21.98 24.36 5.15
CA THR A 101 22.63 25.69 5.09
C THR A 101 22.43 26.50 6.37
N LEU A 102 21.28 26.36 7.02
CA LEU A 102 20.94 27.04 8.28
C LEU A 102 21.65 26.44 9.51
N THR A 103 22.02 25.15 9.49
CA THR A 103 22.77 24.50 10.59
C THR A 103 24.30 24.61 10.48
N SER A 104 24.84 25.57 9.73
CA SER A 104 26.29 25.83 9.74
C SER A 104 26.73 26.23 11.17
N PRO A 105 27.55 25.42 11.87
CA PRO A 105 28.04 25.80 13.18
C PRO A 105 29.10 26.89 13.02
N CYS A 106 28.97 27.94 13.83
CA CYS A 106 30.06 28.86 14.11
C CYS A 106 31.14 28.18 14.95
#